data_AF-A0A0Q7TCX8-F1
#
_entry.id   AF-A0A0Q7TCX8-F1
#
_cell.length_a   1.000
_cell.length_b   1.000
_cell.length_c   1.000
_cell.angle_alpha   90.00
_cell.angle_beta   90.00
_cell.angle_gamma   90.00
#
_symmetry.space_group_name_H-M   'P 1'
#
loop_
_entity.id
_entity.type
_entity.pdbx_description
1 polymer ?
#
loop_
_entity_poly.entity_id
_entity_poly.type
_entity_poly.pdbx_seq_one_letter_code
_entity_poly.pdbx_strand_id
1 'polypeptide(L)'
;MLHRVIYASEAVGATGVSTLSIAQILGHADRNNRRDHITSCVMFHQGHILQAIEGGRSDVDRLMRRLLVDPRHSGLRILIDTPITSRALTDPMALCGEPEALLDRLGLPCLSSLTAREAQAMLEYRTAA
;
A
#
# COMPACT_ATOMS: atom_id res chain seq x y z
N MET A 1 6.50 -2.94 -19.34
CA MET A 1 5.05 -2.72 -19.15
C MET A 1 4.82 -2.17 -17.75
N LEU A 2 3.93 -1.18 -17.62
CA LEU A 2 3.54 -0.62 -16.33
C LEU A 2 2.54 -1.56 -15.64
N HIS A 3 2.69 -1.70 -14.32
CA HIS A 3 1.99 -2.72 -13.55
C HIS A 3 1.58 -2.16 -12.18
N ARG A 4 0.43 -2.60 -11.67
CA ARG A 4 -0.09 -2.24 -10.36
C ARG A 4 -0.28 -3.47 -9.50
N VAL A 5 0.17 -3.38 -8.26
CA VAL A 5 -0.18 -4.33 -7.19
C VAL A 5 -0.84 -3.58 -6.04
N ILE A 6 -1.96 -4.08 -5.54
CA ILE A 6 -2.51 -3.68 -4.24
C ILE A 6 -2.50 -4.90 -3.34
N TYR A 7 -1.96 -4.76 -2.14
CA TYR A 7 -1.93 -5.84 -1.16
C TYR A 7 -2.37 -5.36 0.21
N ALA A 8 -2.89 -6.31 1.00
CA ALA A 8 -3.15 -6.16 2.42
C ALA A 8 -2.21 -7.06 3.22
N SER A 9 -1.86 -6.65 4.44
CA SER A 9 -1.08 -7.45 5.39
C SER A 9 -1.33 -7.01 6.82
N GLU A 10 -0.83 -7.77 7.78
CA GLU A 10 -0.89 -7.47 9.21
C GLU A 10 0.44 -6.94 9.71
N ALA A 11 0.42 -5.83 10.43
CA ALA A 11 1.60 -5.27 11.07
C ALA A 11 2.08 -6.16 12.22
N VAL A 12 3.39 -6.37 12.32
CA VAL A 12 4.01 -7.17 13.38
C VAL A 12 4.65 -6.25 14.42
N GLY A 13 4.39 -6.53 15.70
CA GLY A 13 4.98 -5.80 16.83
C GLY A 13 4.55 -4.33 16.87
N ALA A 14 5.52 -3.42 16.95
CA ALA A 14 5.28 -1.97 17.02
C ALA A 14 5.13 -1.30 15.63
N THR A 15 5.12 -2.08 14.54
CA THR A 15 5.05 -1.57 13.18
C THR A 15 3.76 -0.78 12.97
N GLY A 16 3.87 0.46 12.49
CA GLY A 16 2.70 1.28 12.15
C GLY A 16 1.89 1.76 13.36
N VAL A 17 2.36 1.51 14.59
CA VAL A 17 1.64 1.89 15.82
C VAL A 17 1.95 3.34 16.23
N SER A 18 3.20 3.76 16.09
CA SER A 18 3.64 5.13 16.44
C SER A 18 3.92 5.97 15.22
N THR A 19 3.75 7.29 15.34
CA THR A 19 4.11 8.27 14.30
C THR A 19 5.57 8.11 13.87
N LEU A 20 6.47 7.82 14.81
CA LEU A 20 7.89 7.57 14.52
C LEU A 20 8.09 6.30 13.68
N SER A 21 7.44 5.19 14.04
CA SER A 21 7.49 3.94 13.27
C SER A 21 7.00 4.16 11.84
N ILE A 22 5.85 4.84 11.68
CA ILE A 22 5.28 5.17 10.38
C ILE A 22 6.27 6.04 9.58
N ALA A 23 6.78 7.12 10.17
CA ALA A 23 7.73 8.02 9.50
C ALA A 23 9.00 7.29 9.04
N GLN A 24 9.52 6.36 9.85
CA GLN A 24 10.66 5.53 9.47
C GLN A 24 10.33 4.63 8.27
N ILE A 25 9.18 3.96 8.27
CA ILE A 25 8.75 3.10 7.16
C ILE A 25 8.64 3.93 5.88
N LEU A 26 7.94 5.07 5.94
CA LEU A 26 7.74 5.97 4.82
C LEU A 26 9.08 6.49 4.27
N GLY A 27 10.01 6.90 5.13
CA GLY A 27 11.31 7.41 4.72
C GLY A 27 12.20 6.36 4.04
N HIS A 28 12.17 5.10 4.51
CA HIS A 28 12.88 4.02 3.82
C HIS A 28 12.23 3.68 2.49
N ALA A 29 10.90 3.64 2.44
CA ALA A 29 10.17 3.31 1.25
C ALA A 29 10.29 4.40 0.18
N ASP A 30 10.21 5.69 0.53
CA ASP A 30 10.42 6.81 -0.41
C ASP A 30 11.77 6.70 -1.12
N ARG A 31 12.87 6.53 -0.37
CA ARG A 31 14.22 6.40 -0.94
C ARG A 31 14.35 5.20 -1.88
N ASN A 32 13.85 4.04 -1.45
CA ASN A 32 13.90 2.82 -2.25
C ASN A 32 13.04 2.94 -3.51
N ASN A 33 11.85 3.53 -3.38
CA ASN A 33 10.89 3.68 -4.48
C ASN A 33 11.39 4.69 -5.51
N ARG A 34 12.03 5.79 -5.09
CA ARG A 34 12.70 6.72 -6.02
C ARG A 34 13.77 6.02 -6.85
N ARG A 35 14.65 5.24 -6.21
CA ARG A 35 15.67 4.45 -6.91
C ARG A 35 15.06 3.48 -7.91
N ASP A 36 13.98 2.80 -7.51
CA ASP A 36 13.35 1.73 -8.28
C ASP A 36 12.25 2.25 -9.23
N HIS A 37 12.06 3.57 -9.37
CA HIS A 37 11.01 4.21 -10.19
C HIS A 37 9.59 3.70 -9.85
N ILE A 38 9.32 3.52 -8.55
CA ILE A 38 8.04 3.06 -8.01
C ILE A 38 7.27 4.26 -7.43
N THR A 39 5.96 4.29 -7.66
CA THR A 39 5.04 5.18 -6.95
C THR A 39 4.13 4.34 -6.07
N SER A 40 3.77 4.85 -4.91
CA SER A 40 2.98 4.07 -3.96
C SER A 40 2.25 4.93 -2.95
N CYS A 41 1.18 4.38 -2.39
CA CYS A 41 0.53 4.92 -1.21
C CYS A 41 0.17 3.79 -0.24
N VAL A 42 0.22 4.10 1.06
CA VAL A 42 0.01 3.14 2.14
C VAL A 42 -0.96 3.71 3.16
N MET A 43 -1.75 2.81 3.75
CA MET A 43 -2.69 3.09 4.82
C MET A 43 -2.45 2.11 5.96
N PHE A 44 -2.48 2.61 7.19
CA PHE A 44 -2.39 1.83 8.42
C PHE A 44 -3.68 1.99 9.20
N HIS A 45 -4.29 0.89 9.65
CA HIS A 45 -5.48 0.94 10.50
C HIS A 45 -5.58 -0.31 11.36
N GLN A 46 -5.67 -0.14 12.68
CA GLN A 46 -5.87 -1.23 13.65
C GLN A 46 -4.97 -2.46 13.41
N GLY A 47 -3.67 -2.24 13.23
CA GLY A 47 -2.71 -3.34 12.97
C GLY A 47 -2.74 -3.90 11.56
N HIS A 48 -3.51 -3.32 10.63
CA HIS A 48 -3.55 -3.73 9.23
C HIS A 48 -2.89 -2.69 8.34
N ILE A 49 -2.30 -3.17 7.26
CA ILE A 49 -1.60 -2.39 6.25
C ILE A 49 -2.27 -2.66 4.92
N LEU A 50 -2.64 -1.59 4.21
CA LEU A 50 -3.07 -1.64 2.82
C LEU A 50 -2.15 -0.78 1.99
N GLN A 51 -1.56 -1.33 0.93
CA GLN A 51 -0.63 -0.58 0.10
C GLN A 51 -0.90 -0.82 -1.38
N ALA A 52 -0.95 0.28 -2.14
CA ALA A 52 -0.95 0.27 -3.59
C ALA A 52 0.43 0.65 -4.12
N ILE A 53 0.90 -0.07 -5.13
CA ILE A 53 2.22 0.04 -5.73
C ILE A 53 2.06 0.08 -7.25
N GLU A 54 2.74 1.02 -7.90
CA GLU A 54 2.81 1.13 -9.34
C GLU A 54 4.25 1.23 -9.81
N GLY A 55 4.59 0.56 -10.90
CA GLY A 55 5.96 0.55 -11.42
C GLY A 55 6.12 -0.25 -12.69
N GLY A 56 7.35 -0.31 -13.21
CA GLY A 56 7.68 -1.31 -14.21
C GLY A 56 7.52 -2.71 -13.60
N ARG A 57 6.96 -3.66 -14.37
CA ARG A 57 6.67 -5.03 -13.88
C ARG A 57 7.85 -5.65 -13.12
N SER A 58 9.06 -5.55 -13.67
CA SER A 58 10.28 -6.07 -13.04
C SER A 58 10.63 -5.42 -11.70
N ASP A 59 10.37 -4.12 -11.56
CA ASP A 59 10.66 -3.36 -10.34
C ASP A 59 9.62 -3.65 -9.26
N VAL A 60 8.34 -3.77 -9.66
CA VAL A 60 7.26 -4.22 -8.78
C VAL A 60 7.53 -5.63 -8.28
N ASP A 61 7.86 -6.59 -9.16
CA ASP A 61 8.17 -7.96 -8.76
C ASP A 61 9.37 -8.03 -7.80
N ARG A 62 10.38 -7.18 -8.01
CA ARG A 62 11.54 -7.05 -7.11
C ARG A 62 11.13 -6.51 -5.74
N LEU A 63 10.28 -5.48 -5.69
CA LEU A 63 9.75 -4.94 -4.43
C LEU A 63 8.89 -5.98 -3.70
N MET A 64 7.99 -6.68 -4.40
CA MET A 64 7.12 -7.70 -3.82
C MET A 64 7.92 -8.84 -3.18
N ARG A 65 9.02 -9.30 -3.81
CA ARG A 65 9.92 -10.30 -3.21
C ARG A 65 10.53 -9.84 -1.88
N ARG A 66 10.86 -8.55 -1.74
CA ARG A 66 11.37 -8.00 -0.47
C ARG A 66 10.26 -7.93 0.58
N LEU A 67 9.06 -7.50 0.19
CA LEU A 67 7.90 -7.39 1.08
C LEU A 67 7.44 -8.75 1.60
N LEU A 68 7.52 -9.80 0.79
CA LEU A 68 7.15 -11.17 1.22
C LEU A 68 7.97 -11.70 2.41
N VAL A 69 9.18 -11.18 2.62
CA VAL A 69 10.10 -11.60 3.69
C VAL A 69 10.37 -10.49 4.71
N ASP A 70 9.64 -9.38 4.62
CA ASP A 70 9.84 -8.22 5.49
C ASP A 70 9.28 -8.53 6.89
N PRO A 71 10.10 -8.53 7.95
CA PRO A 71 9.67 -8.95 9.29
C PRO A 71 8.70 -7.96 9.96
N ARG A 72 8.47 -6.79 9.34
CA ARG A 72 7.56 -5.78 9.88
C ARG A 72 6.09 -6.13 9.66
N HIS A 73 5.79 -7.09 8.78
CA HIS A 73 4.42 -7.51 8.52
C HIS A 73 4.32 -9.00 8.20
N SER A 74 3.11 -9.55 8.29
CA SER A 74 2.80 -10.94 7.97
C SER A 74 1.48 -11.05 7.20
N GLY A 75 1.17 -12.24 6.71
CA GLY A 75 -0.12 -12.51 6.06
C GLY A 75 -0.36 -11.68 4.79
N LEU A 76 0.70 -11.37 4.03
CA LEU A 76 0.56 -10.59 2.80
C LEU A 76 -0.40 -11.29 1.83
N ARG A 77 -1.47 -10.58 1.47
CA ARG A 77 -2.51 -11.01 0.52
C ARG A 77 -2.60 -10.00 -0.62
N ILE A 78 -2.34 -10.47 -1.83
CA ILE A 78 -2.50 -9.66 -3.04
C ILE A 78 -4.00 -9.54 -3.32
N LEU A 79 -4.48 -8.30 -3.44
CA LEU A 79 -5.86 -7.96 -3.79
C LEU A 79 -5.99 -7.67 -5.27
N ILE A 80 -5.01 -6.96 -5.85
CA ILE A 80 -4.95 -6.62 -7.26
C ILE A 80 -3.52 -6.86 -7.75
N ASP A 81 -3.38 -7.47 -8.93
CA ASP A 81 -2.14 -7.65 -9.68
C ASP A 81 -2.51 -7.53 -11.17
N THR A 82 -2.30 -6.36 -11.77
CA THR A 82 -2.83 -6.08 -13.10
C THR A 82 -1.96 -5.10 -13.90
N PRO A 83 -1.83 -5.27 -15.23
CA PRO A 83 -1.27 -4.23 -16.10
C PRO A 83 -2.08 -2.93 -16.03
N ILE A 84 -1.40 -1.80 -16.17
CA ILE A 84 -2.02 -0.47 -16.24
C ILE A 84 -1.43 0.35 -17.38
N THR A 85 -2.20 1.26 -17.95
CA THR A 85 -1.77 2.13 -19.05
C THR A 85 -1.11 3.42 -18.57
N SER A 86 -1.47 3.89 -17.37
CA SER A 86 -0.89 5.07 -16.72
C SER A 86 -0.90 4.90 -15.20
N ARG A 87 -0.01 5.65 -14.53
CA ARG A 87 0.04 5.71 -13.06
C ARG A 87 -1.14 6.53 -12.53
N ALA A 88 -1.76 6.05 -11.46
CA ALA A 88 -2.69 6.86 -10.66
C ALA A 88 -1.96 7.55 -9.50
N LEU A 89 -0.80 7.04 -9.10
CA LEU A 89 -0.02 7.53 -7.97
C LEU A 89 1.17 8.34 -8.46
N THR A 90 1.33 9.54 -7.91
CA THR A 90 2.37 10.51 -8.29
C THR A 90 3.59 10.45 -7.38
N ASP A 91 3.38 10.19 -6.09
CA ASP A 91 4.45 10.19 -5.09
C ASP A 91 5.18 8.84 -5.03
N PRO A 92 6.51 8.84 -4.77
CA PRO A 92 7.24 7.60 -4.53
C PRO A 92 6.70 6.82 -3.33
N MET A 93 6.35 7.54 -2.26
CA MET A 93 5.69 6.98 -1.09
C MET A 93 4.82 8.04 -0.43
N ALA A 94 3.63 7.63 -0.04
CA ALA A 94 2.58 8.54 0.34
C ALA A 94 1.69 7.90 1.41
N LEU A 95 1.47 8.58 2.53
CA LEU A 95 0.56 8.11 3.58
C LEU A 95 -0.88 8.51 3.26
N CYS A 96 -1.83 7.58 3.34
CA CYS A 96 -3.27 7.87 3.27
C CYS A 96 -3.79 8.08 4.71
N GLY A 97 -4.29 9.26 5.01
CA GLY A 97 -4.54 9.73 6.38
C GLY A 97 -5.91 9.44 6.99
N GLU A 98 -6.84 8.77 6.27
CA GLU A 98 -8.23 8.62 6.73
C GLU A 98 -8.78 7.21 6.45
N PRO A 99 -8.30 6.19 7.16
CA PRO A 99 -8.82 4.83 6.99
C PRO A 99 -10.28 4.70 7.39
N GLU A 100 -10.75 5.42 8.41
CA GLU A 100 -12.15 5.37 8.88
C GLU A 100 -13.11 5.85 7.80
N ALA A 101 -12.81 6.98 7.14
CA ALA A 101 -13.64 7.51 6.05
C ALA A 101 -13.73 6.54 4.86
N LEU A 102 -12.62 5.88 4.52
CA LEU A 102 -12.60 4.85 3.48
C LEU A 102 -13.48 3.64 3.88
N LEU A 103 -13.31 3.16 5.11
CA LEU A 103 -14.04 2.01 5.64
C LEU A 103 -15.55 2.28 5.74
N ASP A 104 -15.94 3.44 6.25
CA ASP A 104 -17.34 3.88 6.34
C ASP A 104 -17.98 3.96 4.95
N ARG A 105 -17.28 4.55 3.98
CA ARG A 105 -17.75 4.63 2.58
C ARG A 105 -17.96 3.25 1.96
N LEU A 106 -17.13 2.28 2.34
CA LEU A 106 -17.21 0.92 1.84
C LEU A 106 -18.17 0.03 2.67
N GLY A 107 -18.67 0.52 3.80
CA GLY A 107 -19.45 -0.27 4.75
C GLY A 107 -18.66 -1.44 5.34
N LEU A 108 -17.35 -1.27 5.53
CA LEU A 108 -16.45 -2.32 6.00
C LEU A 108 -15.98 -2.05 7.43
N PRO A 109 -15.84 -3.08 8.27
CA PRO A 109 -15.39 -2.91 9.65
C PRO A 109 -13.86 -2.77 9.77
N CYS A 110 -13.09 -3.25 8.79
CA CYS A 110 -11.63 -3.31 8.87
C CYS A 110 -10.99 -3.50 7.48
N LEU A 111 -9.72 -3.08 7.32
CA LEU A 111 -8.93 -3.28 6.10
C LEU A 111 -8.71 -4.77 5.78
N SER A 112 -8.70 -5.66 6.78
CA SER A 112 -8.58 -7.11 6.55
C SER A 112 -9.72 -7.68 5.70
N SER A 113 -10.89 -7.05 5.75
CA SER A 113 -12.09 -7.47 5.01
C SER A 113 -12.09 -7.04 3.54
N LEU A 114 -11.10 -6.27 3.09
CA LEU A 114 -11.04 -5.79 1.71
C LEU A 114 -10.90 -6.93 0.71
N THR A 115 -11.71 -6.88 -0.35
CA THR A 115 -11.54 -7.68 -1.56
C THR A 115 -10.84 -6.85 -2.65
N ALA A 116 -10.56 -7.48 -3.80
CA ALA A 116 -10.07 -6.78 -4.99
C ALA A 116 -10.95 -5.59 -5.39
N ARG A 117 -12.28 -5.74 -5.26
CA ARG A 117 -13.25 -4.71 -5.66
C ARG A 117 -13.11 -3.46 -4.81
N GLU A 118 -13.07 -3.62 -3.48
CA GLU A 118 -12.97 -2.48 -2.58
C GLU A 118 -11.56 -1.87 -2.56
N ALA A 119 -10.51 -2.67 -2.79
CA ALA A 119 -9.13 -2.19 -2.86
C ALA A 119 -8.92 -1.11 -3.93
N GLN A 120 -9.71 -1.15 -5.02
CA GLN A 120 -9.64 -0.14 -6.07
C GLN A 120 -10.12 1.24 -5.59
N ALA A 121 -11.05 1.29 -4.63
CA ALA A 121 -11.57 2.53 -4.07
C ALA A 121 -10.53 3.32 -3.27
N MET A 122 -9.48 2.65 -2.75
CA MET A 122 -8.34 3.32 -2.11
C MET A 122 -7.65 4.31 -3.06
N LEU A 123 -7.56 3.96 -4.35
CA LEU A 123 -6.92 4.81 -5.35
C LEU A 123 -7.78 6.04 -5.66
N GLU A 124 -9.09 5.84 -5.82
CA GLU A 124 -10.06 6.91 -6.06
C GLU A 124 -10.07 7.91 -4.89
N TYR A 125 -10.03 7.39 -3.66
CA TYR A 125 -9.97 8.19 -2.45
C TYR A 125 -8.72 9.08 -2.44
N ARG A 126 -7.57 8.55 -2.85
CA ARG A 126 -6.33 9.34 -2.92
C ARG A 126 -6.32 10.38 -4.04
N THR A 127 -7.01 10.14 -5.14
CA THR A 127 -7.14 11.15 -6.22
C THR A 127 -8.15 12.25 -5.91
N ALA A 128 -9.02 12.05 -4.91
CA ALA A 128 -10.08 12.99 -4.54
C ALA A 128 -9.73 13.89 -3.33
N ALA A 129 -8.62 13.60 -2.64
CA ALA A 129 -8.10 14.34 -1.49
C ALA A 129 -6.86 15.15 -1.88
#